data_AF-A0A7T1MPR0-F1
#
_entry.id   AF-A0A7T1MPR0-F1
#
_cell.length_a   1.000
_cell.length_b   1.000
_cell.length_c   1.000
_cell.angle_alpha   90.00
_cell.angle_beta   90.00
_cell.angle_gamma   90.00
#
_symmetry.space_group_name_H-M   'P 1'
#
loop_
_entity.id
_entity.type
_entity.pdbx_description
1 polymer ?
#
loop_
_entity_poly.entity_id
_entity_poly.type
_entity_poly.pdbx_seq_one_letter_code
_entity_poly.pdbx_strand_id
1 'polypeptide(L)'
;MAGIPDRAYNAACGLLASQLGISLAAARRKVDVKASQQGFRDTPAKLALAGQMLTEAQSSGTNNQELLTSLLEAVGNDENFMVED
;
A
#
# COMPACT_ATOMS: atom_id res chain seq x y z
N MET A 1 1.57 -3.88 -27.43
CA MET A 1 2.38 -2.70 -27.11
C MET A 1 2.42 -2.54 -25.59
N ALA A 2 3.41 -3.14 -24.92
CA ALA A 2 3.53 -3.07 -23.45
C ALA A 2 4.16 -1.72 -23.07
N GLY A 3 3.39 -0.64 -23.23
CA GLY A 3 3.77 0.67 -22.71
C GLY A 3 3.89 0.56 -21.20
N ILE A 4 5.07 0.91 -20.68
CA ILE A 4 5.45 0.91 -19.26
C ILE A 4 4.21 1.24 -18.41
N PRO A 5 3.62 0.29 -17.65
CA PRO A 5 2.52 0.62 -16.76
C PRO A 5 3.02 1.74 -15.86
N ASP A 6 2.37 2.87 -16.04
CA ASP A 6 2.74 4.21 -15.63
C ASP A 6 3.57 4.22 -14.34
N ARG A 7 4.86 4.60 -14.44
CA ARG A 7 5.80 4.57 -13.31
C ARG A 7 5.25 5.37 -12.13
N ALA A 8 4.48 6.44 -12.41
CA ALA A 8 3.83 7.24 -11.39
C ALA A 8 2.63 6.52 -10.76
N TYR A 9 1.82 5.78 -11.52
CA TYR A 9 0.78 4.92 -10.97
C TYR A 9 1.35 3.85 -10.02
N ASN A 10 2.48 3.26 -10.38
CA ASN A 10 3.16 2.28 -9.52
C ASN A 10 3.76 2.92 -8.27
N ALA A 11 4.33 4.11 -8.38
CA ALA A 11 4.81 4.87 -7.23
C ALA A 11 3.65 5.21 -6.27
N ALA A 12 2.52 5.71 -6.79
CA ALA A 12 1.34 6.03 -6.00
C ALA A 12 0.76 4.79 -5.31
N CYS A 13 0.64 3.66 -6.03
CA CYS A 13 0.21 2.40 -5.43
C CYS A 13 1.21 1.86 -4.39
N GLY A 14 2.50 2.10 -4.58
CA GLY A 14 3.54 1.73 -3.62
C GLY A 14 3.43 2.51 -2.30
N LEU A 15 3.24 3.83 -2.38
CA LEU A 15 3.00 4.66 -1.20
C LEU A 15 1.71 4.25 -0.48
N LEU A 16 0.64 4.00 -1.23
CA LEU A 16 -0.64 3.55 -0.68
C LEU A 16 -0.50 2.17 -0.01
N ALA A 17 0.28 1.26 -0.61
CA ALA A 17 0.57 -0.05 -0.06
C ALA A 17 1.30 0.06 1.29
N SER A 18 2.33 0.92 1.36
CA SER A 18 3.06 1.18 2.60
C SER A 18 2.16 1.79 3.68
N GLN A 19 1.35 2.80 3.33
CA GLN A 19 0.44 3.44 4.28
C GLN A 19 -0.59 2.46 4.86
N LEU A 20 -1.12 1.57 4.02
CA LEU A 20 -2.13 0.60 4.41
C LEU A 20 -1.52 -0.70 4.99
N GLY A 21 -0.20 -0.89 4.95
CA GLY A 21 0.45 -2.13 5.37
C GLY A 21 0.04 -3.34 4.52
N ILE A 22 -0.18 -3.16 3.22
CA ILE A 22 -0.58 -4.23 2.28
C ILE A 22 0.43 -4.39 1.16
N SER A 23 0.38 -5.50 0.42
CA SER A 23 1.22 -5.70 -0.76
C SER A 23 0.84 -4.74 -1.89
N LEU A 24 1.82 -4.36 -2.72
CA LEU A 24 1.62 -3.53 -3.91
C LEU A 24 0.49 -4.06 -4.81
N ALA A 25 0.45 -5.38 -5.05
CA ALA A 25 -0.59 -6.02 -5.86
C ALA A 25 -2.00 -5.81 -5.27
N ALA A 26 -2.13 -5.85 -3.94
CA ALA A 26 -3.38 -5.58 -3.24
C ALA A 26 -3.79 -4.11 -3.36
N ALA A 27 -2.84 -3.17 -3.24
CA ALA A 27 -3.09 -1.74 -3.42
C ALA A 27 -3.57 -1.43 -4.86
N ARG A 28 -2.88 -1.96 -5.88
CA ARG A 28 -3.31 -1.84 -7.29
C ARG A 28 -4.72 -2.38 -7.50
N ARG A 29 -5.02 -3.57 -6.97
CA ARG A 29 -6.35 -4.19 -7.09
C ARG A 29 -7.43 -3.35 -6.40
N LYS A 30 -7.14 -2.77 -5.23
CA LYS A 30 -8.05 -1.83 -4.55
C LYS A 30 -8.36 -0.61 -5.40
N VAL A 31 -7.33 0.02 -5.98
CA VAL A 31 -7.50 1.18 -6.87
C VAL A 31 -8.30 0.79 -8.11
N ASP A 32 -8.02 -0.37 -8.71
CA ASP A 32 -8.72 -0.83 -9.92
C ASP A 32 -10.21 -1.14 -9.67
N VAL A 33 -10.52 -1.76 -8.52
CA VAL A 33 -11.91 -1.99 -8.10
C VAL A 33 -12.64 -0.67 -7.86
N LYS A 34 -12.04 0.27 -7.12
CA LYS A 34 -12.64 1.59 -6.84
C LYS A 34 -12.77 2.44 -8.12
N ALA A 35 -11.84 2.29 -9.06
CA ALA A 35 -11.91 2.93 -10.38
C ALA A 35 -13.05 2.35 -11.22
N SER A 36 -13.17 1.02 -11.26
CA SER A 36 -14.25 0.33 -11.99
C SER A 36 -15.63 0.67 -11.45
N GLN A 37 -15.77 0.79 -10.11
CA GLN A 37 -17.01 1.22 -9.47
C GLN A 37 -17.42 2.65 -9.84
N GLN A 38 -16.44 3.54 -10.07
CA GLN A 38 -16.68 4.91 -10.50
C GLN A 38 -16.76 5.06 -12.04
N GLY A 39 -16.61 3.97 -12.78
CA GLY A 39 -16.61 3.98 -14.25
C GLY A 39 -15.31 4.52 -14.88
N PHE A 40 -14.25 4.72 -14.10
CA PHE A 40 -12.97 5.20 -14.60
C PHE A 40 -12.19 4.08 -15.28
N ARG A 41 -11.95 4.22 -16.59
CA ARG A 41 -11.10 3.30 -17.38
C ARG A 41 -9.75 3.93 -17.74
N ASP A 42 -9.63 5.24 -17.64
CA ASP A 42 -8.42 5.98 -18.01
C ASP A 42 -7.30 5.84 -16.98
N THR A 43 -6.08 5.64 -17.48
CA THR A 43 -4.83 5.59 -16.68
C THR A 43 -4.64 6.83 -15.80
N PRO A 44 -4.80 8.09 -16.28
CA PRO A 44 -4.69 9.27 -15.43
C PRO A 44 -5.77 9.34 -14.33
N ALA A 45 -6.99 8.86 -14.61
CA ALA A 45 -8.06 8.83 -13.61
C ALA A 45 -7.75 7.83 -12.48
N LYS A 46 -7.19 6.66 -12.82
CA LYS A 46 -6.72 5.68 -11.83
C LYS A 46 -5.57 6.22 -10.98
N LEU A 47 -4.66 7.00 -11.55
CA LEU A 47 -3.57 7.66 -10.83
C LEU A 47 -4.10 8.72 -9.85
N ALA A 48 -5.02 9.57 -10.29
CA ALA A 48 -5.66 10.56 -9.42
C ALA A 48 -6.39 9.87 -8.25
N LEU A 49 -7.09 8.77 -8.53
CA LEU A 49 -7.77 7.99 -7.51
C LEU A 49 -6.80 7.36 -6.49
N ALA A 50 -5.66 6.82 -6.94
CA ALA A 50 -4.63 6.30 -6.04
C ALA A 50 -4.10 7.40 -5.09
N GLY A 51 -3.90 8.61 -5.61
CA GLY A 51 -3.50 9.77 -4.81
C GLY A 51 -4.55 10.17 -3.78
N GLN A 52 -5.84 10.21 -4.18
CA GLN A 52 -6.94 10.49 -3.25
C GLN A 52 -7.00 9.44 -2.14
N MET A 53 -6.92 8.16 -2.48
CA MET A 53 -6.93 7.06 -1.50
C MET A 53 -5.73 7.14 -0.54
N LEU A 54 -4.57 7.59 -1.00
CA LEU A 54 -3.40 7.82 -0.15
C LEU A 54 -3.64 8.94 0.85
N THR A 55 -4.18 10.07 0.38
CA THR A 55 -4.53 11.20 1.25
C THR A 55 -5.60 10.79 2.27
N GLU A 56 -6.65 10.08 1.84
CA GLU A 56 -7.69 9.53 2.74
C GLU A 56 -7.08 8.61 3.80
N ALA A 57 -6.14 7.72 3.42
CA ALA A 57 -5.49 6.80 4.33
C ALA A 57 -4.58 7.52 5.34
N GLN A 58 -3.87 8.57 4.91
CA GLN A 58 -3.06 9.41 5.79
C GLN A 58 -3.93 10.25 6.74
N SER A 59 -5.01 10.86 6.25
CA SER A 59 -5.95 11.62 7.09
C SER A 59 -6.71 10.76 8.09
N SER A 60 -6.93 9.48 7.77
CA SER A 60 -7.56 8.52 8.70
C SER A 60 -6.64 8.10 9.86
N GLY A 61 -5.40 8.61 9.93
CA GLY A 61 -4.47 8.35 11.03
C GLY A 61 -4.01 6.90 11.16
N THR A 62 -4.35 6.05 10.19
CA THR A 62 -3.92 4.65 10.16
C THR A 62 -2.49 4.62 9.63
N ASN A 63 -1.52 4.81 10.53
CA ASN A 63 -0.11 4.67 10.21
C ASN A 63 0.32 3.23 10.48
N ASN A 64 -0.10 2.31 9.59
CA ASN A 64 0.26 0.89 9.72
C ASN A 64 1.77 0.66 9.67
N GLN A 65 2.54 1.61 9.13
CA GLN A 65 3.99 1.57 9.17
C GLN A 65 4.53 1.60 10.61
N GLU A 66 4.06 2.52 11.46
CA GLU A 66 4.48 2.60 12.86
C GLU A 66 4.07 1.34 13.63
N LEU A 67 2.86 0.85 13.37
CA LEU A 67 2.34 -0.37 14.00
C LEU A 67 3.17 -1.59 13.59
N LEU A 68 3.51 -1.71 12.30
CA LEU A 68 4.33 -2.79 11.78
C LEU A 68 5.77 -2.73 12.31
N THR A 69 6.36 -1.53 12.37
CA THR A 69 7.69 -1.30 12.97
C THR A 69 7.69 -1.73 14.43
N SER A 70 6.68 -1.33 15.21
CA SER A 70 6.56 -1.73 16.62
C SER A 70 6.41 -3.24 16.79
N LEU A 71 5.62 -3.90 15.93
CA LEU A 71 5.47 -5.36 15.95
C LEU A 71 6.76 -6.10 15.55
N LEU A 72 7.52 -5.57 14.58
CA LEU A 72 8.80 -6.14 14.15
C LEU A 72 9.91 -5.95 15.19
N GLU A 73 9.97 -4.78 15.84
CA GLU A 73 10.88 -4.55 16.98
C GLU A 73 10.55 -5.48 18.16
N ALA A 74 9.27 -5.67 18.47
CA ALA A 74 8.84 -6.59 19.53
C ALA A 74 9.26 -8.04 19.24
N VAL A 75 9.20 -8.48 17.98
CA VAL A 75 9.69 -9.81 17.55
C VAL A 75 11.21 -9.92 17.60
N GLY A 76 11.96 -8.82 17.40
CA GLY A 76 13.41 -8.80 17.52
C GLY A 76 13.93 -8.96 18.96
N ASN A 77 13.08 -8.73 19.96
CA ASN A 77 13.39 -8.88 21.39
C ASN A 77 12.81 -10.18 21.97
N ASP A 78 12.36 -11.14 21.15
CA ASP A 78 11.92 -12.44 21.65
C ASP A 78 13.16 -13.23 22.11
N GLU A 79 13.36 -13.22 23.43
CA GLU A 79 14.28 -14.01 24.26
C GLU A 79 14.02 -15.53 24.15
N ASN A 80 13.48 -15.97 23.02
CA ASN A 80 12.92 -17.28 22.73
C ASN A 80 13.71 -17.99 21.61
N PHE A 81 14.90 -17.46 21.29
CA PHE A 81 15.92 -18.21 20.58
C PHE A 81 16.36 -19.35 21.52
N MET A 82 15.67 -20.48 21.44
CA MET A 82 16.10 -21.74 22.04
C MET A 82 17.50 -22.04 21.48
N VAL A 83 18.53 -21.68 22.23
CA VAL A 83 19.87 -22.25 22.05
C VAL A 83 19.73 -23.70 22.50
N GLU A 84 19.64 -24.61 21.53
CA GLU A 84 19.74 -26.04 21.79
C GLU A 84 21.09 -26.32 22.48
N ASP A 85 21.04 -27.01 23.64
CA ASP A 85 22.22 -27.58 24.33
C ASP A 85 22.77 -28.79 23.55
#